data_AF-A0A8K0RGV5-F1
#
_entry.id   AF-A0A8K0RGV5-F1
#
_cell.length_a   1.000
_cell.length_b   1.000
_cell.length_c   1.000
_cell.angle_alpha   90.00
_cell.angle_beta   90.00
_cell.angle_gamma   90.00
#
_symmetry.space_group_name_H-M   'P 1'
#
loop_
_entity.id
_entity.type
_entity.pdbx_description
1 polymer ?
#
loop_
_entity_poly.entity_id
_entity_poly.type
_entity_poly.pdbx_seq_one_letter_code
_entity_poly.pdbx_strand_id
1 'polypeptide(L)'
;MDIAYLFSSSLAPVQKQLISHLEPKDFPAMSLVSKAVRASLLAALASCVHNINGKLKKFFKNPLEFRRMQAETGTLIGGASALSFMGNAAASPDILDLFMAHDEDLRAMVPIVEYLEAEDEDWDQKDAKMNRDGGAEFRFQKSAGAVTVVMHSSPHGPLIPLLREATTTASLNFMTWNKAYSLFPRETLITKEAIVLQNPLDAKPSRTHALKASTVEDLTKKLDNVTMMEFLKLPEELRPVVYNDYIAGTASWQDVKSTLAKQQWRGDAVPVGWSWFDDLLVKQLNKFWDEEER
;
A
#
# COMPACT_ATOMS: atom_id res chain seq x y z
N MET A 1 17.39 34.48 3.18
CA MET A 1 17.40 33.19 2.44
C MET A 1 15.99 32.64 2.51
N ASP A 2 15.35 32.40 1.36
CA ASP A 2 13.99 31.86 1.31
C ASP A 2 14.02 30.39 1.75
N ILE A 3 13.18 30.01 2.72
CA ILE A 3 13.08 28.62 3.19
C ILE A 3 12.68 27.68 2.03
N ALA A 4 11.89 28.15 1.07
CA ALA A 4 11.53 27.35 -0.10
C ALA A 4 12.74 26.99 -0.97
N TYR A 5 13.78 27.83 -0.97
CA TYR A 5 15.02 27.59 -1.71
C TYR A 5 15.82 26.42 -1.14
N LEU A 6 15.73 26.16 0.18
CA LEU A 6 16.39 25.01 0.82
C LEU A 6 15.86 23.66 0.31
N PHE A 7 14.64 23.64 -0.20
CA PHE A 7 14.01 22.47 -0.82
C PHE A 7 14.12 22.47 -2.35
N SER A 8 14.91 23.36 -2.95
CA SER A 8 15.15 23.37 -4.39
C SER A 8 16.04 22.21 -4.82
N SER A 9 15.78 21.65 -6.00
CA SER A 9 16.66 20.65 -6.63
C SER A 9 18.05 21.21 -6.97
N SER A 10 18.19 22.53 -7.07
CA SER A 10 19.50 23.18 -7.23
C SER A 10 20.44 22.98 -6.03
N LEU A 11 19.89 22.60 -4.88
CA LEU A 11 20.63 22.28 -3.65
C LEU A 11 20.51 20.79 -3.28
N ALA A 12 20.44 19.89 -4.26
CA ALA A 12 20.14 18.47 -4.05
C ALA A 12 20.85 17.78 -2.86
N PRO A 13 22.16 17.99 -2.60
CA PRO A 13 22.81 17.38 -1.43
C PRO A 13 22.26 17.90 -0.09
N VAL A 14 22.03 19.21 0.00
CA VAL A 14 21.48 19.87 1.20
C VAL A 14 20.00 19.48 1.38
N GLN A 15 19.23 19.50 0.29
CA GLN A 15 17.84 19.09 0.26
C GLN A 15 17.67 17.65 0.78
N LYS A 16 18.48 16.70 0.28
CA LYS A 16 18.45 15.30 0.71
C LYS A 16 18.80 15.15 2.19
N GLN A 17 19.81 15.88 2.66
CA GLN A 17 20.20 15.86 4.06
C GLN A 17 19.08 16.42 4.96
N LEU A 18 18.49 17.56 4.59
CA LEU A 18 17.38 18.14 5.35
C LEU A 18 16.21 17.17 5.45
N ILE A 19 15.79 16.58 4.32
CA ILE A 19 14.68 15.62 4.28
C ILE A 19 14.97 14.40 5.14
N SER A 20 16.22 13.94 5.22
CA SER A 20 16.59 12.79 6.05
C SER A 20 16.42 13.02 7.56
N HIS A 21 16.32 14.28 8.00
CA HIS A 21 16.06 14.66 9.39
C HIS A 21 14.58 14.99 9.67
N LEU A 22 13.72 14.95 8.64
CA LEU A 22 12.29 15.20 8.79
C LEU A 22 11.54 13.89 8.98
N GLU A 23 10.72 13.84 10.03
CA GLU A 23 9.79 12.76 10.29
C GLU A 23 8.48 12.98 9.51
N PRO A 24 7.67 11.93 9.28
CA PRO A 24 6.39 12.08 8.57
C PRO A 24 5.47 13.16 9.16
N LYS A 25 5.52 13.37 10.48
CA LYS A 25 4.75 14.41 11.19
C LYS A 25 5.21 15.84 10.89
N ASP A 26 6.45 16.02 10.43
CA ASP A 26 7.02 17.34 10.15
C ASP A 26 6.55 17.86 8.78
N PHE A 27 6.19 16.97 7.85
CA PHE A 27 5.79 17.38 6.50
C PHE A 27 4.51 18.24 6.47
N PRO A 28 3.42 17.89 7.19
CA PRO A 28 2.26 18.76 7.28
C PRO A 28 2.60 20.11 7.91
N ALA A 29 3.36 20.12 9.01
CA ALA A 29 3.77 21.35 9.68
C ALA A 29 4.56 22.29 8.74
N MET A 30 5.52 21.74 8.00
CA MET A 30 6.31 22.49 7.01
C MET A 30 5.46 22.96 5.82
N SER A 31 4.47 22.17 5.41
CA SER A 31 3.53 22.52 4.33
C SER A 31 2.60 23.69 4.68
N LEU A 32 2.44 24.01 5.96
CA LEU A 32 1.65 25.14 6.45
C LEU A 32 2.44 26.45 6.53
N VAL A 33 3.78 26.40 6.44
CA VAL A 33 4.64 27.61 6.50
C VAL A 33 4.34 28.55 5.34
N SER A 34 4.34 28.05 4.11
CA SER A 34 3.95 28.83 2.92
C SER A 34 3.60 27.93 1.73
N LYS A 35 2.91 28.49 0.73
CA LYS A 35 2.61 27.78 -0.53
C LYS A 35 3.89 27.40 -1.28
N ALA A 36 4.92 28.25 -1.24
CA ALA A 36 6.20 28.01 -1.89
C ALA A 36 6.98 26.88 -1.20
N VAL A 37 7.05 26.89 0.14
CA VAL A 37 7.69 25.82 0.93
C VAL A 37 6.99 24.49 0.67
N ARG A 38 5.66 24.47 0.68
CA ARG A 38 4.88 23.27 0.36
C ARG A 38 5.19 22.70 -1.02
N ALA A 39 5.15 23.55 -2.06
CA ALA A 39 5.42 23.10 -3.42
C ALA A 39 6.83 22.51 -3.57
N SER A 40 7.85 23.20 -3.05
CA SER A 40 9.23 22.72 -3.09
C SER A 40 9.43 21.45 -2.26
N LEU A 41 8.86 21.38 -1.06
CA LEU A 41 8.93 20.20 -0.19
C LEU A 41 8.30 18.99 -0.87
N LEU A 42 7.08 19.11 -1.42
CA LEU A 42 6.41 18.00 -2.10
C LEU A 42 7.20 17.49 -3.31
N ALA A 43 7.75 18.40 -4.13
CA ALA A 43 8.63 18.03 -5.23
C ALA A 43 9.89 17.30 -4.75
N ALA A 44 10.49 17.78 -3.66
CA ALA A 44 11.67 17.18 -3.07
C ALA A 44 11.39 15.77 -2.53
N LEU A 45 10.30 15.61 -1.77
CA LEU A 45 9.85 14.31 -1.25
C LEU A 45 9.60 13.31 -2.38
N ALA A 46 8.88 13.72 -3.43
CA ALA A 46 8.61 12.87 -4.59
C ALA A 46 9.88 12.40 -5.32
N SER A 47 10.91 13.26 -5.38
CA SER A 47 12.17 12.93 -6.05
C SER A 47 13.10 12.04 -5.20
N CYS A 48 12.97 12.08 -3.87
CA CYS A 48 13.88 11.46 -2.93
C CYS A 48 13.22 10.32 -2.15
N VAL A 49 12.59 10.63 -1.02
CA VAL A 49 12.14 9.61 -0.04
C VAL A 49 10.85 8.90 -0.46
N HIS A 50 9.96 9.58 -1.19
CA HIS A 50 8.70 9.04 -1.69
C HIS A 50 8.79 8.57 -3.14
N ASN A 51 10.00 8.31 -3.64
CA ASN A 51 10.20 7.71 -4.96
C ASN A 51 10.07 6.19 -4.89
N ILE A 52 8.85 5.68 -5.03
CA ILE A 52 8.57 4.23 -4.96
C ILE A 52 9.36 3.44 -6.01
N ASN A 53 9.49 3.97 -7.23
CA ASN A 53 10.27 3.32 -8.28
C ASN A 53 11.74 3.18 -7.87
N GLY A 54 12.29 4.20 -7.21
CA GLY A 54 13.64 4.15 -6.63
C GLY A 54 13.81 3.02 -5.61
N LYS A 55 12.83 2.81 -4.73
CA LYS A 55 12.86 1.70 -3.75
C LYS A 55 12.69 0.33 -4.42
N LEU A 56 11.84 0.25 -5.43
CA LEU A 56 11.55 -0.97 -6.17
C LEU A 56 12.69 -1.43 -7.09
N LYS A 57 13.62 -0.55 -7.49
CA LYS A 57 14.82 -0.92 -8.28
C LYS A 57 15.68 -2.02 -7.66
N LYS A 58 15.59 -2.21 -6.35
CA LYS A 58 16.28 -3.29 -5.63
C LYS A 58 15.71 -4.67 -6.00
N PHE A 59 14.40 -4.72 -6.23
CA PHE A 59 13.67 -5.94 -6.55
C PHE A 59 13.61 -6.14 -8.07
N PHE A 60 13.27 -5.08 -8.80
CA PHE A 60 12.93 -5.14 -10.22
C PHE A 60 13.88 -4.29 -11.08
N LYS A 61 14.32 -4.80 -12.23
CA LYS A 61 15.08 -4.03 -13.24
C LYS A 61 14.22 -2.91 -13.83
N ASN A 62 12.95 -3.17 -14.09
CA ASN A 62 11.98 -2.20 -14.61
C ASN A 62 10.79 -1.94 -13.66
N PRO A 63 10.97 -1.14 -12.59
CA PRO A 63 9.90 -0.85 -11.64
C PRO A 63 8.62 -0.30 -12.27
N LEU A 64 8.70 0.44 -13.38
CA LEU A 64 7.51 1.01 -14.04
C LEU A 64 6.60 -0.06 -14.64
N GLU A 65 7.20 -1.10 -15.22
CA GLU A 65 6.47 -2.25 -15.75
C GLU A 65 5.82 -3.04 -14.63
N PHE A 66 6.55 -3.29 -13.55
CA PHE A 66 5.95 -3.85 -12.34
C PHE A 66 4.78 -2.98 -11.81
N ARG A 67 4.91 -1.66 -11.78
CA ARG A 67 3.81 -0.77 -11.33
C ARG A 67 2.59 -0.83 -12.25
N ARG A 68 2.79 -1.04 -13.56
CA ARG A 68 1.67 -1.28 -14.49
C ARG A 68 0.97 -2.59 -14.17
N MET A 69 1.72 -3.69 -14.02
CA MET A 69 1.13 -4.97 -13.61
C MET A 69 0.40 -4.84 -12.28
N GLN A 70 1.00 -4.18 -11.29
CA GLN A 70 0.37 -3.93 -10.00
C GLN A 70 -1.00 -3.21 -10.15
N ALA A 71 -1.12 -2.28 -11.10
CA ALA A 71 -2.38 -1.60 -11.38
C ALA A 71 -3.42 -2.52 -12.01
N GLU A 72 -2.99 -3.36 -12.96
CA GLU A 72 -3.85 -4.31 -13.69
C GLU A 72 -4.35 -5.45 -12.80
N THR A 73 -3.49 -5.95 -11.91
CA THR A 73 -3.77 -7.10 -11.04
C THR A 73 -4.39 -6.71 -9.71
N GLY A 74 -4.40 -5.42 -9.36
CA GLY A 74 -4.84 -4.95 -8.05
C GLY A 74 -3.92 -5.39 -6.90
N THR A 75 -2.67 -5.76 -7.19
CA THR A 75 -1.71 -6.22 -6.18
C THR A 75 -1.34 -5.08 -5.21
N LEU A 76 -1.27 -5.39 -3.92
CA LEU A 76 -0.84 -4.48 -2.88
C LEU A 76 0.61 -4.78 -2.49
N ILE A 77 1.41 -3.75 -2.25
CA ILE A 77 2.69 -3.89 -1.55
C ILE A 77 2.43 -3.64 -0.08
N GLY A 78 2.80 -4.56 0.81
CA GLY A 78 2.58 -4.39 2.26
C GLY A 78 3.85 -4.56 3.08
N GLY A 79 3.63 -4.87 4.37
CA GLY A 79 4.69 -5.26 5.29
C GLY A 79 5.75 -4.18 5.51
N ALA A 80 7.00 -4.64 5.71
CA ALA A 80 8.13 -3.77 6.00
C ALA A 80 8.45 -2.79 4.85
N SER A 81 8.15 -3.18 3.61
CA SER A 81 8.38 -2.33 2.43
C SER A 81 7.47 -1.11 2.43
N ALA A 82 6.17 -1.32 2.72
CA ALA A 82 5.21 -0.22 2.86
C ALA A 82 5.54 0.66 4.07
N LEU A 83 5.86 0.08 5.22
CA LEU A 83 6.29 0.83 6.41
C LEU A 83 7.54 1.68 6.15
N SER A 84 8.57 1.11 5.51
CA SER A 84 9.81 1.82 5.16
C SER A 84 9.55 2.99 4.20
N PHE A 85 8.60 2.84 3.27
CA PHE A 85 8.20 3.90 2.36
C PHE A 85 7.57 5.08 3.12
N MET A 86 6.64 4.81 4.03
CA MET A 86 5.90 5.84 4.76
C MET A 86 6.68 6.49 5.89
N GLY A 87 7.52 5.70 6.57
CA GLY A 87 8.32 6.14 7.70
C GLY A 87 9.60 6.86 7.31
N ASN A 88 9.81 7.17 6.03
CA ASN A 88 11.04 7.76 5.49
C ASN A 88 12.31 6.96 5.80
N ALA A 89 12.22 5.64 5.94
CA ALA A 89 13.41 4.86 6.25
C ALA A 89 14.41 4.90 5.08
N ALA A 90 15.67 5.20 5.42
CA ALA A 90 16.75 5.38 4.44
C ALA A 90 17.07 4.08 3.68
N ALA A 91 16.95 2.93 4.34
CA ALA A 91 17.13 1.62 3.73
C ALA A 91 15.78 1.01 3.34
N SER A 92 15.71 0.49 2.11
CA SER A 92 14.61 -0.40 1.73
C SER A 92 14.91 -1.79 2.30
N PRO A 93 13.91 -2.46 2.89
CA PRO A 93 14.09 -3.81 3.42
C PRO A 93 14.55 -4.77 2.31
N ASP A 94 15.09 -5.92 2.70
CA ASP A 94 15.45 -6.98 1.75
C ASP A 94 14.25 -7.82 1.31
N ILE A 95 13.08 -7.62 1.92
CA ILE A 95 11.85 -8.37 1.64
C ILE A 95 10.76 -7.44 1.09
N LEU A 96 10.14 -7.85 -0.01
CA LEU A 96 8.97 -7.22 -0.61
C LEU A 96 7.77 -8.16 -0.49
N ASP A 97 6.81 -7.78 0.36
CA ASP A 97 5.54 -8.49 0.50
C ASP A 97 4.51 -7.95 -0.51
N LEU A 98 4.01 -8.85 -1.36
CA LEU A 98 2.98 -8.59 -2.35
C LEU A 98 1.70 -9.34 -1.94
N PHE A 99 0.57 -8.64 -1.88
CA PHE A 99 -0.71 -9.23 -1.53
C PHE A 99 -1.67 -9.15 -2.71
N MET A 100 -2.30 -10.26 -3.07
CA MET A 100 -3.11 -10.38 -4.29
C MET A 100 -4.35 -11.24 -4.08
N ALA A 101 -5.32 -11.09 -4.98
CA ALA A 101 -6.44 -12.02 -5.05
C ALA A 101 -5.98 -13.38 -5.60
N HIS A 102 -6.58 -14.46 -5.11
CA HIS A 102 -6.42 -15.81 -5.64
C HIS A 102 -7.69 -16.18 -6.41
N ASP A 103 -7.63 -16.22 -7.74
CA ASP A 103 -8.70 -16.77 -8.57
C ASP A 103 -8.23 -18.07 -9.24
N GLU A 104 -9.18 -18.84 -9.78
CA GLU A 104 -8.90 -20.15 -10.41
C GLU A 104 -7.89 -20.02 -11.57
N ASP A 105 -7.86 -18.86 -12.23
CA ASP A 105 -6.99 -18.53 -13.36
C ASP A 105 -5.64 -17.92 -12.92
N LEU A 106 -5.43 -17.69 -11.62
CA LEU A 106 -4.24 -17.03 -11.05
C LEU A 106 -3.90 -15.69 -11.74
N ARG A 107 -4.91 -14.94 -12.18
CA ARG A 107 -4.77 -13.75 -13.05
C ARG A 107 -3.87 -12.68 -12.47
N ALA A 108 -3.89 -12.52 -11.14
CA ALA A 108 -3.07 -11.54 -10.45
C ALA A 108 -1.63 -12.00 -10.23
N MET A 109 -1.38 -13.31 -10.23
CA MET A 109 -0.11 -13.90 -9.88
C MET A 109 0.74 -14.24 -11.09
N VAL A 110 0.14 -14.83 -12.12
CA VAL A 110 0.83 -15.27 -13.35
C VAL A 110 1.67 -14.14 -13.96
N PRO A 111 1.15 -12.91 -14.19
CA PRO A 111 1.96 -11.85 -14.80
C PRO A 111 3.20 -11.48 -13.97
N ILE A 112 3.08 -11.52 -12.64
CA ILE A 112 4.19 -11.16 -11.75
C ILE A 112 5.24 -12.27 -11.72
N VAL A 113 4.82 -13.54 -11.72
CA VAL A 113 5.73 -14.69 -11.80
C VAL A 113 6.46 -14.70 -13.14
N GLU A 114 5.74 -14.56 -14.26
CA GLU A 114 6.32 -14.47 -15.59
C GLU A 114 7.32 -13.32 -15.70
N TYR A 115 7.01 -12.17 -15.10
CA TYR A 115 7.92 -11.03 -15.03
C TYR A 115 9.19 -11.33 -14.23
N LEU A 116 9.07 -11.99 -13.07
CA LEU A 116 10.23 -12.39 -12.28
C LEU A 116 11.12 -13.39 -13.02
N GLU A 117 10.51 -14.38 -13.67
CA GLU A 117 11.20 -15.39 -14.47
C GLU A 117 11.88 -14.79 -15.72
N ALA A 118 11.26 -13.77 -16.33
CA ALA A 118 11.81 -13.09 -17.50
C ALA A 118 12.89 -12.05 -17.17
N GLU A 119 12.85 -11.43 -16.00
CA GLU A 119 13.82 -10.40 -15.62
C GLU A 119 15.23 -10.94 -15.39
N ASP A 120 15.39 -12.16 -14.87
CA ASP A 120 16.69 -12.78 -14.58
C ASP A 120 16.55 -14.29 -14.34
N GLU A 121 17.53 -15.08 -14.83
CA GLU A 121 17.71 -16.50 -14.45
C GLU A 121 18.08 -16.68 -12.96
N ASP A 122 18.25 -15.58 -12.21
CA ASP A 122 18.69 -15.54 -10.81
C ASP A 122 17.55 -15.67 -9.79
N TRP A 123 16.27 -15.68 -10.19
CA TRP A 123 15.17 -15.85 -9.25
C TRP A 123 14.89 -17.33 -9.00
N ASP A 124 15.23 -17.80 -7.80
CA ASP A 124 14.88 -19.14 -7.35
C ASP A 124 13.55 -19.11 -6.59
N GLN A 125 12.55 -19.85 -7.06
CA GLN A 125 11.39 -20.18 -6.22
C GLN A 125 11.84 -21.14 -5.12
N LYS A 126 11.80 -20.68 -3.86
CA LYS A 126 12.26 -21.48 -2.71
C LYS A 126 11.14 -22.29 -2.07
N ASP A 127 9.96 -21.68 -1.96
CA ASP A 127 8.82 -22.28 -1.24
C ASP A 127 7.50 -21.89 -1.91
N ALA A 128 6.56 -22.83 -1.88
CA ALA A 128 5.14 -22.60 -2.12
C ALA A 128 4.34 -23.27 -1.01
N LYS A 129 3.46 -22.52 -0.34
CA LYS A 129 2.60 -23.04 0.73
C LYS A 129 1.16 -22.72 0.43
N MET A 130 0.32 -23.74 0.44
CA MET A 130 -1.13 -23.57 0.36
C MET A 130 -1.70 -23.32 1.76
N ASN A 131 -2.49 -22.25 1.88
CA ASN A 131 -3.21 -21.90 3.09
C ASN A 131 -4.54 -22.65 3.14
N ARG A 132 -5.02 -22.91 4.37
CA ARG A 132 -6.26 -23.68 4.58
C ARG A 132 -7.53 -23.00 4.07
N ASP A 133 -7.46 -21.70 3.80
CA ASP A 133 -8.54 -20.90 3.23
C ASP A 133 -8.53 -20.88 1.69
N GLY A 134 -7.66 -21.69 1.06
CA GLY A 134 -7.49 -21.70 -0.38
C GLY A 134 -6.56 -20.60 -0.91
N GLY A 135 -5.92 -19.82 -0.03
CA GLY A 135 -4.85 -18.92 -0.41
C GLY A 135 -3.51 -19.63 -0.62
N ALA A 136 -2.50 -18.90 -1.06
CA ALA A 136 -1.15 -19.44 -1.23
C ALA A 136 -0.06 -18.38 -0.98
N GLU A 137 1.05 -18.82 -0.39
CA GLU A 137 2.29 -18.05 -0.25
C GLU A 137 3.35 -18.58 -1.23
N PHE A 138 3.96 -17.70 -2.01
CA PHE A 138 5.08 -18.02 -2.90
C PHE A 138 6.29 -17.16 -2.55
N ARG A 139 7.47 -17.78 -2.46
CA ARG A 139 8.71 -17.10 -2.12
C ARG A 139 9.74 -17.21 -3.24
N PHE A 140 10.16 -16.06 -3.75
CA PHE A 140 11.22 -15.93 -4.75
C PHE A 140 12.41 -15.23 -4.11
N GLN A 141 13.60 -15.78 -4.28
CA GLN A 141 14.84 -15.21 -3.74
C GLN A 141 15.89 -15.12 -4.84
N LYS A 142 16.60 -13.99 -4.92
CA LYS A 142 17.73 -13.84 -5.86
C LYS A 142 18.91 -14.70 -5.42
N SER A 143 19.47 -15.52 -6.29
CA SER A 143 20.62 -16.40 -5.99
C SER A 143 21.87 -15.63 -5.58
N ALA A 144 22.09 -14.44 -6.15
CA ALA A 144 23.24 -13.58 -5.87
C ALA A 144 23.00 -12.56 -4.72
N GLY A 145 21.84 -12.59 -4.04
CA GLY A 145 21.48 -11.53 -3.08
C GLY A 145 20.64 -11.98 -1.89
N ALA A 146 20.53 -11.10 -0.89
CA ALA A 146 19.65 -11.28 0.27
C ALA A 146 18.18 -10.89 -0.03
N VAL A 147 17.85 -10.55 -1.28
CA VAL A 147 16.56 -9.95 -1.66
C VAL A 147 15.52 -11.04 -1.91
N THR A 148 14.34 -10.86 -1.32
CA THR A 148 13.21 -11.80 -1.39
C THR A 148 11.93 -11.08 -1.80
N VAL A 149 11.17 -11.67 -2.73
CA VAL A 149 9.78 -11.30 -3.01
C VAL A 149 8.89 -12.40 -2.45
N VAL A 150 7.93 -12.02 -1.60
CA VAL A 150 6.94 -12.93 -1.03
C VAL A 150 5.58 -12.53 -1.55
N MET A 151 4.88 -13.47 -2.20
CA MET A 151 3.54 -13.25 -2.72
C MET A 151 2.54 -13.99 -1.84
N HIS A 152 1.58 -13.25 -1.29
CA HIS A 152 0.49 -13.74 -0.46
C HIS A 152 -0.81 -13.61 -1.23
N SER A 153 -1.47 -14.72 -1.51
CA SER A 153 -2.74 -14.75 -2.25
C SER A 153 -3.89 -15.28 -1.39
N SER A 154 -5.11 -14.79 -1.61
CA SER A 154 -6.31 -15.31 -0.96
C SER A 154 -7.54 -15.19 -1.87
N PRO A 155 -8.46 -16.18 -1.86
CA PRO A 155 -9.68 -16.11 -2.66
C PRO A 155 -10.66 -15.01 -2.21
N HIS A 156 -10.39 -14.43 -1.04
CA HIS A 156 -11.18 -13.35 -0.45
C HIS A 156 -10.61 -11.95 -0.74
N GLY A 157 -9.60 -11.85 -1.61
CA GLY A 157 -8.97 -10.60 -2.04
C GLY A 157 -7.68 -10.26 -1.30
N PRO A 158 -6.94 -9.23 -1.77
CA PRO A 158 -5.57 -8.95 -1.33
C PRO A 158 -5.46 -8.42 0.11
N LEU A 159 -6.54 -7.86 0.66
CA LEU A 159 -6.52 -7.29 2.01
C LEU A 159 -6.58 -8.37 3.10
N ILE A 160 -7.22 -9.49 2.83
CA ILE A 160 -7.36 -10.58 3.78
C ILE A 160 -6.00 -11.16 4.20
N PRO A 161 -5.10 -11.55 3.27
CA PRO A 161 -3.78 -12.03 3.67
C PRO A 161 -2.97 -10.92 4.33
N LEU A 162 -3.12 -9.65 3.92
CA LEU A 162 -2.44 -8.53 4.58
C LEU A 162 -2.82 -8.39 6.06
N LEU A 163 -4.13 -8.44 6.37
CA LEU A 163 -4.63 -8.35 7.73
C LEU A 163 -4.24 -9.59 8.57
N ARG A 164 -4.14 -10.76 7.94
CA ARG A 164 -3.81 -12.02 8.60
C ARG A 164 -2.32 -12.23 8.85
N GLU A 165 -1.46 -11.70 8.00
CA GLU A 165 0.00 -11.78 8.19
C GLU A 165 0.52 -10.67 9.11
N ALA A 166 -0.31 -9.66 9.39
CA ALA A 166 0.06 -8.58 10.29
C ALA A 166 0.21 -9.07 11.74
N THR A 167 1.45 -9.08 12.22
CA THR A 167 1.78 -9.39 13.63
C THR A 167 1.65 -8.18 14.54
N THR A 168 1.73 -6.96 13.98
CA THR A 168 1.62 -5.70 14.71
C THR A 168 0.87 -4.65 13.90
N THR A 169 0.35 -3.61 14.57
CA THR A 169 -0.25 -2.44 13.89
C THR A 169 0.72 -1.75 12.94
N ALA A 170 2.04 -1.83 13.20
CA ALA A 170 3.07 -1.31 12.31
C ALA A 170 3.18 -2.06 10.98
N SER A 171 2.61 -3.27 10.87
CA SER A 171 2.57 -4.04 9.62
C SER A 171 1.33 -3.73 8.77
N LEU A 172 0.37 -2.97 9.32
CA LEU A 172 -0.89 -2.62 8.65
C LEU A 172 -0.75 -1.37 7.79
N ASN A 173 0.27 -1.45 6.93
CA ASN A 173 0.71 -0.44 6.00
C ASN A 173 0.71 -1.08 4.62
N PHE A 174 0.11 -0.44 3.63
CA PHE A 174 0.09 -0.96 2.27
C PHE A 174 0.07 0.11 1.21
N MET A 175 0.48 -0.27 0.00
CA MET A 175 0.56 0.60 -1.16
C MET A 175 -0.15 -0.07 -2.32
N THR A 176 -1.08 0.67 -2.93
CA THR A 176 -1.59 0.34 -4.26
C THR A 176 -0.60 0.84 -5.31
N TRP A 177 -0.97 0.71 -6.58
CA TRP A 177 -0.18 1.20 -7.70
C TRP A 177 -0.04 2.74 -7.73
N ASN A 178 -0.87 3.49 -6.99
CA ASN A 178 -0.81 4.97 -6.96
C ASN A 178 -0.97 5.61 -5.58
N LYS A 179 -1.34 4.86 -4.54
CA LYS A 179 -1.57 5.39 -3.20
C LYS A 179 -0.88 4.52 -2.17
N ALA A 180 -0.71 5.06 -0.98
CA ALA A 180 -0.30 4.27 0.16
C ALA A 180 -1.11 4.67 1.40
N TYR A 181 -1.31 3.69 2.26
CA TYR A 181 -2.30 3.67 3.32
C TYR A 181 -1.66 3.11 4.58
N SER A 182 -1.94 3.75 5.71
CA SER A 182 -1.58 3.26 7.05
C SER A 182 -2.87 3.17 7.85
N LEU A 183 -3.19 2.00 8.40
CA LEU A 183 -4.39 1.85 9.24
C LEU A 183 -4.21 2.48 10.63
N PHE A 184 -2.96 2.55 11.13
CA PHE A 184 -2.61 3.11 12.44
C PHE A 184 -1.49 4.16 12.30
N PRO A 185 -1.74 5.27 11.58
CA PRO A 185 -0.68 6.24 11.23
C PRO A 185 -0.16 6.99 12.45
N ARG A 186 -1.01 7.27 13.44
CA ARG A 186 -0.61 7.97 14.66
C ARG A 186 0.34 7.11 15.47
N GLU A 187 -0.06 5.88 15.77
CA GLU A 187 0.72 4.94 16.56
C GLU A 187 2.01 4.59 15.81
N THR A 188 1.89 4.22 14.53
CA THR A 188 3.02 3.68 13.77
C THR A 188 4.02 4.76 13.33
N LEU A 189 3.54 5.87 12.75
CA LEU A 189 4.39 6.85 12.08
C LEU A 189 4.70 8.09 12.94
N ILE A 190 3.85 8.41 13.93
CA ILE A 190 4.02 9.59 14.79
C ILE A 190 4.59 9.22 16.15
N THR A 191 3.95 8.31 16.90
CA THR A 191 4.43 7.90 18.24
C THR A 191 5.49 6.82 18.17
N LYS A 192 5.59 6.12 17.03
CA LYS A 192 6.51 4.99 16.78
C LYS A 192 6.26 3.82 17.74
N GLU A 193 5.00 3.61 18.06
CA GLU A 193 4.50 2.51 18.88
C GLU A 193 3.83 1.46 17.99
N ALA A 194 3.88 0.20 18.43
CA ALA A 194 3.24 -0.90 17.73
C ALA A 194 2.48 -1.76 18.74
N ILE A 195 1.21 -2.04 18.44
CA ILE A 195 0.40 -2.97 19.21
C ILE A 195 0.56 -4.34 18.57
N VAL A 196 0.87 -5.34 19.39
CA VAL A 196 0.95 -6.74 18.97
C VAL A 196 -0.45 -7.26 18.68
N LEU A 197 -0.67 -7.69 17.45
CA LEU A 197 -1.96 -8.21 16.96
C LEU A 197 -2.05 -9.73 17.07
N GLN A 198 -0.89 -10.42 17.08
CA GLN A 198 -0.78 -11.88 17.20
C GLN A 198 0.15 -12.24 18.33
N ASN A 199 -0.19 -13.28 19.11
CA ASN A 199 0.65 -13.71 20.22
C ASN A 199 1.99 -14.26 19.69
N PRO A 200 3.15 -13.65 20.03
CA PRO A 200 4.46 -14.04 19.50
C PRO A 200 4.92 -15.44 19.95
N LEU A 201 4.24 -16.05 20.92
CA LEU A 201 4.52 -17.42 21.39
C LEU A 201 3.82 -18.50 20.56
N ASP A 202 2.87 -18.13 19.70
CA ASP A 202 2.17 -19.06 18.81
C ASP A 202 2.99 -19.30 17.54
N ALA A 203 4.16 -19.95 17.66
CA ALA A 203 5.04 -20.34 16.55
C ALA A 203 4.43 -21.36 15.57
N LYS A 204 3.15 -21.67 15.73
CA LYS A 204 2.25 -22.24 14.72
C LYS A 204 0.98 -21.42 14.83
N PRO A 205 0.35 -20.96 13.72
CA PRO A 205 -0.92 -20.25 13.77
C PRO A 205 -2.00 -21.19 14.31
N SER A 206 -2.05 -21.29 15.63
CA SER A 206 -2.92 -22.14 16.40
C SER A 206 -4.15 -21.29 16.66
N ARG A 207 -5.02 -21.19 15.65
CA ARG A 207 -6.47 -20.91 15.68
C ARG A 207 -7.08 -19.86 16.63
N THR A 208 -6.32 -19.09 17.43
CA THR A 208 -6.89 -18.39 18.59
C THR A 208 -6.54 -16.90 18.67
N HIS A 209 -5.63 -16.39 17.83
CA HIS A 209 -5.27 -14.96 17.81
C HIS A 209 -5.17 -14.33 16.42
N ALA A 210 -5.78 -14.93 15.39
CA ALA A 210 -6.15 -14.14 14.22
C ALA A 210 -7.14 -13.05 14.68
N LEU A 211 -7.05 -11.83 14.15
CA LEU A 211 -8.13 -10.83 14.26
C LEU A 211 -9.46 -11.58 14.09
N LYS A 212 -10.37 -11.44 15.07
CA LYS A 212 -11.64 -12.18 15.04
C LYS A 212 -12.25 -11.97 13.65
N ALA A 213 -12.85 -13.02 13.07
CA ALA A 213 -13.45 -12.93 11.73
C ALA A 213 -14.38 -11.71 11.62
N SER A 214 -15.08 -11.36 12.71
CA SER A 214 -15.87 -10.12 12.83
C SER A 214 -15.03 -8.84 12.70
N THR A 215 -13.87 -8.75 13.33
CA THR A 215 -12.96 -7.61 13.22
C THR A 215 -12.35 -7.49 11.82
N VAL A 216 -12.02 -8.61 11.17
CA VAL A 216 -11.55 -8.61 9.78
C VAL A 216 -12.67 -8.17 8.84
N GLU A 217 -13.90 -8.65 9.04
CA GLU A 217 -15.07 -8.24 8.28
C GLU A 217 -15.38 -6.75 8.48
N ASP A 218 -15.28 -6.26 9.72
CA ASP A 218 -15.48 -4.84 10.05
C ASP A 218 -14.38 -3.97 9.42
N LEU A 219 -13.11 -4.37 9.49
CA LEU A 219 -12.02 -3.67 8.83
C LEU A 219 -12.17 -3.69 7.31
N THR A 220 -12.65 -4.80 6.74
CA THR A 220 -12.92 -4.91 5.31
C THR A 220 -14.04 -3.97 4.89
N LYS A 221 -15.17 -3.94 5.62
CA LYS A 221 -16.26 -2.98 5.41
C LYS A 221 -15.79 -1.53 5.54
N LYS A 222 -14.97 -1.24 6.55
CA LYS A 222 -14.39 0.09 6.77
C LYS A 222 -13.49 0.51 5.61
N LEU A 223 -12.64 -0.39 5.11
CA LEU A 223 -11.76 -0.11 3.98
C LEU A 223 -12.50 -0.02 2.64
N ASP A 224 -13.56 -0.80 2.45
CA ASP A 224 -14.47 -0.67 1.33
C ASP A 224 -15.15 0.72 1.32
N ASN A 225 -15.55 1.24 2.49
CA ASN A 225 -16.11 2.59 2.61
C ASN A 225 -15.09 3.69 2.30
N VAL A 226 -13.83 3.56 2.77
CA VAL A 226 -12.76 4.51 2.43
C VAL A 226 -12.50 4.49 0.93
N THR A 227 -12.44 3.30 0.33
CA THR A 227 -12.30 3.12 -1.11
C THR A 227 -13.44 3.81 -1.88
N MET A 228 -14.68 3.69 -1.40
CA MET A 228 -15.84 4.37 -1.96
C MET A 228 -15.73 5.90 -1.91
N MET A 229 -15.29 6.45 -0.77
CA MET A 229 -15.10 7.90 -0.62
C MET A 229 -14.06 8.44 -1.60
N GLU A 230 -13.04 7.65 -1.92
CA GLU A 230 -12.02 8.03 -2.90
C GLU A 230 -12.57 8.05 -4.34
N PHE A 231 -13.49 7.14 -4.68
CA PHE A 231 -14.13 7.12 -6.00
C PHE A 231 -15.11 8.28 -6.21
N LEU A 232 -15.80 8.73 -5.16
CA LEU A 232 -16.66 9.92 -5.22
C LEU A 232 -15.91 11.21 -5.55
N LYS A 233 -14.58 11.24 -5.39
CA LYS A 233 -13.74 12.39 -5.73
C LYS A 233 -13.41 12.47 -7.22
N LEU A 234 -13.65 11.41 -7.99
CA LEU A 234 -13.54 11.47 -9.44
C LEU A 234 -14.72 12.28 -10.00
N PRO A 235 -14.52 13.12 -11.02
CA PRO A 235 -15.60 13.62 -11.86
C PRO A 235 -16.47 12.45 -12.35
N GLU A 236 -17.77 12.64 -12.44
CA GLU A 236 -18.74 11.57 -12.73
C GLU A 236 -18.43 10.86 -14.04
N GLU A 237 -17.94 11.62 -15.02
CA GLU A 237 -17.47 11.17 -16.33
C GLU A 237 -16.22 10.28 -16.31
N LEU A 238 -15.43 10.32 -15.23
CA LEU A 238 -14.23 9.48 -15.03
C LEU A 238 -14.49 8.30 -14.09
N ARG A 239 -15.69 8.19 -13.52
CA ARG A 239 -16.06 7.04 -12.68
C ARG A 239 -16.40 5.85 -13.57
N PRO A 240 -15.92 4.63 -13.26
CA PRO A 240 -16.41 3.44 -13.94
C PRO A 240 -17.92 3.31 -13.75
N VAL A 241 -18.67 3.01 -14.83
CA VAL A 241 -20.15 3.02 -14.87
C VAL A 241 -20.78 2.20 -13.73
N VAL A 242 -20.15 1.08 -13.38
CA VAL A 242 -20.55 0.19 -12.28
C VAL A 242 -20.67 0.91 -10.92
N TYR A 243 -19.92 1.99 -10.69
CA TYR A 243 -20.02 2.76 -9.45
C TYR A 243 -21.25 3.66 -9.41
N ASN A 244 -21.79 4.09 -10.55
CA ASN A 244 -22.99 4.94 -10.58
C ASN A 244 -24.20 4.17 -10.04
N ASP A 245 -24.32 2.89 -10.38
CA ASP A 245 -25.39 2.03 -9.87
C ASP A 245 -25.27 1.79 -8.37
N TYR A 246 -24.05 1.70 -7.84
CA TYR A 246 -23.82 1.58 -6.40
C TYR A 246 -24.13 2.87 -5.64
N ILE A 247 -23.71 4.01 -6.18
CA ILE A 247 -23.99 5.34 -5.60
C ILE A 247 -25.49 5.63 -5.63
N ALA A 248 -26.19 5.21 -6.69
CA ALA A 248 -27.64 5.29 -6.81
C ALA A 248 -28.38 4.31 -5.88
N GLY A 249 -27.65 3.43 -5.17
CA GLY A 249 -28.23 2.41 -4.30
C GLY A 249 -28.93 1.28 -5.05
N THR A 250 -28.71 1.17 -6.37
CA THR A 250 -29.33 0.16 -7.24
C THR A 250 -28.48 -1.10 -7.40
N ALA A 251 -27.25 -1.10 -6.89
CA ALA A 251 -26.36 -2.26 -6.86
C ALA A 251 -25.77 -2.47 -5.46
N SER A 252 -25.56 -3.72 -5.06
CA SER A 252 -24.80 -4.03 -3.84
C SER A 252 -23.30 -3.98 -4.12
N TRP A 253 -22.49 -3.89 -3.07
CA TRP A 253 -21.03 -3.82 -3.22
C TRP A 253 -20.45 -5.11 -3.81
N GLN A 254 -21.14 -6.24 -3.58
CA GLN A 254 -20.80 -7.53 -4.16
C GLN A 254 -21.03 -7.53 -5.68
N ASP A 255 -22.08 -6.85 -6.16
CA ASP A 255 -22.35 -6.67 -7.59
C ASP A 255 -21.30 -5.78 -8.27
N VAL A 256 -20.86 -4.72 -7.57
CA VAL A 256 -19.78 -3.84 -8.02
C VAL A 256 -18.46 -4.59 -8.13
N LYS A 257 -18.06 -5.31 -7.08
CA LYS A 257 -16.84 -6.14 -7.07
C LYS A 257 -16.86 -7.17 -8.20
N SER A 258 -17.99 -7.86 -8.40
CA SER A 258 -18.18 -8.86 -9.47
C SER A 258 -18.06 -8.25 -10.87
N THR A 259 -18.57 -7.03 -11.06
CA THR A 259 -18.55 -6.35 -12.35
C THR A 259 -17.18 -5.74 -12.65
N LEU A 260 -16.51 -5.17 -11.67
CA LEU A 260 -15.12 -4.69 -11.79
C LEU A 260 -14.15 -5.83 -12.10
N ALA A 261 -14.31 -6.98 -11.45
CA ALA A 261 -13.51 -8.18 -11.73
C ALA A 261 -13.67 -8.69 -13.18
N LYS A 262 -14.75 -8.31 -13.87
CA LYS A 262 -15.03 -8.67 -15.26
C LYS A 262 -14.58 -7.61 -16.27
N GLN A 263 -14.37 -6.37 -15.83
CA GLN A 263 -13.95 -5.27 -16.72
C GLN A 263 -12.43 -5.08 -16.67
N GLN A 264 -11.74 -5.47 -17.75
CA GLN A 264 -10.35 -5.06 -17.97
C GLN A 264 -10.29 -3.54 -18.12
N TRP A 265 -9.69 -2.87 -17.13
CA TRP A 265 -9.49 -1.43 -17.13
C TRP A 265 -8.61 -1.02 -18.32
N ARG A 266 -9.20 -0.33 -19.31
CA ARG A 266 -8.45 0.32 -20.38
C ARG A 266 -8.01 1.68 -19.86
N GLY A 267 -6.79 1.72 -19.34
CA GLY A 267 -6.17 2.96 -18.88
C GLY A 267 -6.09 3.95 -20.03
N ASP A 268 -6.44 5.21 -19.76
CA ASP A 268 -5.85 6.39 -20.37
C ASP A 268 -6.20 7.59 -19.49
N ALA A 269 -5.17 8.17 -18.87
CA ALA A 269 -5.17 9.32 -17.96
C ALA A 269 -5.64 9.11 -16.51
N VAL A 270 -4.66 8.92 -15.60
CA VAL A 270 -4.83 9.10 -14.15
C VAL A 270 -4.01 10.32 -13.69
N PRO A 271 -4.56 11.24 -12.87
CA PRO A 271 -3.88 12.50 -12.53
C PRO A 271 -2.60 12.33 -11.72
N VAL A 272 -1.56 13.06 -12.14
CA VAL A 272 -0.25 13.17 -11.50
C VAL A 272 -0.38 14.07 -10.26
N GLY A 273 -0.63 13.51 -9.06
CA GLY A 273 -0.63 14.36 -7.86
C GLY A 273 -1.28 13.86 -6.57
N TRP A 274 -1.50 12.57 -6.37
CA TRP A 274 -2.15 12.09 -5.13
C TRP A 274 -1.09 11.83 -4.05
N SER A 275 -0.86 12.83 -3.21
CA SER A 275 -0.05 12.75 -1.99
C SER A 275 -0.86 12.34 -0.77
N TRP A 276 -0.15 11.83 0.24
CA TRP A 276 -0.63 11.32 1.53
C TRP A 276 -1.44 12.32 2.38
N PHE A 277 -2.27 11.74 3.25
CA PHE A 277 -3.18 12.36 4.22
C PHE A 277 -4.30 13.17 3.57
N ASP A 278 -5.36 12.47 3.19
CA ASP A 278 -6.64 13.10 2.95
C ASP A 278 -7.25 13.56 4.28
N ASP A 279 -7.38 14.88 4.45
CA ASP A 279 -8.00 15.50 5.63
C ASP A 279 -9.39 14.93 5.91
N LEU A 280 -10.11 14.44 4.89
CA LEU A 280 -11.40 13.79 5.06
C LEU A 280 -11.29 12.43 5.75
N LEU A 281 -10.32 11.61 5.33
CA LEU A 281 -10.00 10.32 5.95
C LEU A 281 -9.53 10.51 7.40
N VAL A 282 -8.65 11.47 7.66
CA VAL A 282 -8.18 11.80 9.02
C VAL A 282 -9.34 12.29 9.90
N LYS A 283 -10.20 13.17 9.38
CA LYS A 283 -11.35 13.73 10.12
C LYS A 283 -12.43 12.70 10.40
N GLN A 284 -12.64 11.75 9.48
CA GLN A 284 -13.53 10.61 9.68
C GLN A 284 -12.95 9.64 10.71
N LEU A 285 -11.69 9.23 10.56
CA LEU A 285 -11.02 8.35 11.53
C LEU A 285 -11.02 8.96 12.95
N ASN A 286 -10.74 10.26 13.09
CA ASN A 286 -10.81 10.96 14.36
C ASN A 286 -12.24 11.01 14.93
N LYS A 287 -13.25 11.29 14.10
CA LYS A 287 -14.66 11.27 14.54
C LYS A 287 -15.07 9.87 15.03
N PHE A 288 -14.58 8.82 14.39
CA PHE A 288 -14.87 7.44 14.76
C PHE A 288 -14.16 7.01 16.05
N TRP A 289 -12.96 7.51 16.34
CA TRP A 289 -12.28 7.25 17.61
C TRP A 289 -12.90 8.01 18.79
N ASP A 290 -13.38 9.24 18.58
CA ASP A 290 -14.12 10.00 19.60
C ASP A 290 -15.48 9.35 19.99
N GLU A 291 -16.03 8.49 19.14
CA GLU A 291 -17.27 7.73 19.37
C GLU A 291 -17.03 6.40 20.13
N GLU A 292 -15.81 5.86 20.15
CA GLU A 292 -15.43 4.64 20.89
C GLU A 292 -14.95 4.91 22.33
N GLU A 293 -14.57 6.16 22.66
CA GLU A 293 -14.19 6.58 24.02
C GLU A 293 -15.37 7.06 24.91
N ARG A 294 -16.63 6.84 24.49
CA ARG A 294 -17.84 7.10 25.28
C ARG A 294 -18.61 5.83 25.61
#